data_AF-A0A150N517-F1
#
_entry.id   AF-A0A150N517-F1
#
_cell.length_a   1.000
_cell.length_b   1.000
_cell.length_c   1.000
_cell.angle_alpha   90.00
_cell.angle_beta   90.00
_cell.angle_gamma   90.00
#
_symmetry.space_group_name_H-M   'P 1'
#
loop_
_entity.id
_entity.type
_entity.pdbx_description
1 polymer ?
#
loop_
_entity_poly.entity_id
_entity_poly.type
_entity_poly.pdbx_seq_one_letter_code
_entity_poly.pdbx_strand_id
1 'polypeptide(L)'
;MTMPGSWGDTLGVIDLTVEQVDEKWKVTQAKAQLRPVYDKATKTPLVDSDSAVEQAIQAEHEATIQYVRSPVGKTTSPINSYFALVQDDPSVQIVTNAQKWYVEKMLKGTQYEGLPVLSAGAPFKAGGRGGPSYYTDIPAGEIAIKNVADLYLYPNTVYALKITGAELKEWLEWSAGQFNQIDPNKTGIQPLINNDFPTYNFDIIDGVTYEIDVTEPAKYDKNQNVINPKANRIKNLRFQGKPVTPKMEFIVATNNYRATTNRIINPGGKNTILAAPDENRQVIIDYIRENGTINPSVDGNWTFAPVKGKASVTVSFESSPEAQKYLPLFLSFLPQFIETAQPYGPLPFLLLGVSFVVTSTLWGLGVVYVAALATKRMRQNAKMALLVNRLTGIVFIGLGVKLLQTKAS
;
A
#
# COMPACT_ATOMS: atom_id res chain seq x y z
N MET A 1 -23.16 -30.45 10.28
CA MET A 1 -22.45 -29.16 10.40
C MET A 1 -22.16 -28.65 9.01
N THR A 2 -22.29 -27.35 8.75
CA THR A 2 -21.85 -26.72 7.49
C THR A 2 -20.93 -25.55 7.83
N MET A 3 -19.99 -25.22 6.96
CA MET A 3 -19.14 -24.03 7.05
C MET A 3 -19.16 -23.34 5.67
N PRO A 4 -20.14 -22.46 5.40
CA PRO A 4 -20.41 -21.94 4.06
C PRO A 4 -19.50 -20.77 3.64
N GLY A 5 -18.19 -20.91 3.84
CA GLY A 5 -17.22 -19.94 3.33
C GLY A 5 -17.37 -18.54 3.93
N SER A 6 -17.26 -17.50 3.11
CA SER A 6 -17.29 -16.08 3.51
C SER A 6 -17.86 -15.21 2.40
N TRP A 7 -18.28 -13.98 2.74
CA TRP A 7 -18.76 -12.97 1.79
C TRP A 7 -19.97 -13.38 0.94
N GLY A 8 -20.75 -14.36 1.41
CA GLY A 8 -21.90 -14.88 0.68
C GLY A 8 -21.54 -15.75 -0.53
N ASP A 9 -20.31 -16.28 -0.62
CA ASP A 9 -19.88 -17.10 -1.76
C ASP A 9 -20.54 -18.49 -1.82
N THR A 10 -21.11 -18.93 -0.70
CA THR A 10 -21.71 -20.24 -0.54
C THR A 10 -22.90 -20.18 0.42
N LEU A 11 -23.98 -20.90 0.11
CA LEU A 11 -25.11 -21.12 1.02
C LEU A 11 -24.96 -22.48 1.72
N GLY A 12 -24.98 -22.47 3.05
CA GLY A 12 -25.04 -23.69 3.87
C GLY A 12 -26.48 -24.12 4.09
N VAL A 13 -26.83 -25.34 3.69
CA VAL A 13 -28.19 -25.89 3.84
C VAL A 13 -28.15 -27.11 4.74
N ILE A 14 -29.03 -27.13 5.75
CA ILE A 14 -29.23 -28.26 6.65
C ILE A 14 -30.71 -28.65 6.57
N ASP A 15 -30.98 -29.82 6.02
CA ASP A 15 -32.31 -30.42 5.95
C ASP A 15 -32.45 -31.41 7.11
N LEU A 16 -33.49 -31.26 7.93
CA LEU A 16 -33.78 -32.12 9.07
C LEU A 16 -35.15 -32.78 8.89
N THR A 17 -35.21 -34.10 9.07
CA THR A 17 -36.46 -34.81 9.28
C THR A 17 -36.68 -34.95 10.78
N VAL A 18 -37.84 -34.53 11.26
CA VAL A 18 -38.21 -34.57 12.68
C VAL A 18 -39.50 -35.35 12.88
N GLU A 19 -39.56 -36.09 13.98
CA GLU A 19 -40.74 -36.83 14.43
C GLU A 19 -41.05 -36.46 15.87
N GLN A 20 -42.34 -36.45 16.22
CA GLN A 20 -42.76 -36.21 17.59
C GLN A 20 -42.90 -37.54 18.34
N VAL A 21 -42.10 -37.74 19.40
CA VAL A 21 -42.09 -38.92 20.26
C VAL A 21 -42.24 -38.44 21.70
N ASP A 22 -43.25 -38.94 22.42
CA ASP A 22 -43.57 -38.54 23.80
C ASP A 22 -43.69 -37.02 23.97
N GLU A 23 -44.43 -36.37 23.06
CA GLU A 23 -44.60 -34.91 22.97
C GLU A 23 -43.31 -34.12 22.70
N LYS A 24 -42.18 -34.79 22.42
CA LYS A 24 -40.88 -34.16 22.12
C LYS A 24 -40.49 -34.35 20.66
N TRP A 25 -39.96 -33.29 20.05
CA TRP A 25 -39.38 -33.37 18.71
C TRP A 25 -38.03 -34.09 18.73
N LYS A 26 -37.90 -35.11 17.90
CA LYS A 26 -36.67 -35.87 17.70
C LYS A 26 -36.27 -35.78 16.24
N VAL A 27 -35.01 -35.42 15.99
CA VAL A 27 -34.42 -35.50 14.64
C VAL A 27 -34.20 -36.96 14.29
N THR A 28 -34.82 -37.44 13.23
CA THR A 28 -34.68 -38.81 12.73
C THR A 28 -33.71 -38.91 11.56
N GLN A 29 -33.55 -37.82 10.81
CA GLN A 29 -32.58 -37.72 9.74
C GLN A 29 -32.04 -36.29 9.61
N ALA A 30 -30.77 -36.17 9.20
CA ALA A 30 -30.16 -34.89 8.88
C ALA A 30 -29.32 -35.02 7.61
N LYS A 31 -29.44 -34.04 6.70
CA LYS A 31 -28.58 -33.88 5.53
C LYS A 31 -28.03 -32.46 5.51
N ALA A 32 -26.74 -32.33 5.21
CA ALA A 32 -26.05 -31.06 5.13
C ALA A 32 -25.40 -30.93 3.75
N GLN A 33 -25.48 -29.74 3.15
CA GLN A 33 -24.85 -29.45 1.87
C GLN A 33 -24.42 -27.99 1.77
N LEU A 34 -23.43 -27.76 0.91
CA LEU A 34 -22.96 -26.43 0.52
C LEU A 34 -23.39 -26.17 -0.92
N ARG A 35 -23.98 -25.00 -1.17
CA ARG A 35 -24.42 -24.56 -2.50
C ARG A 35 -23.64 -23.29 -2.87
N PRO A 36 -22.55 -23.39 -3.64
CA PRO A 36 -21.80 -22.22 -4.10
C PRO A 36 -22.66 -21.38 -5.05
N VAL A 37 -22.49 -20.05 -5.01
CA VAL A 37 -23.18 -19.13 -5.94
C VAL A 37 -22.30 -18.75 -7.14
N TYR A 38 -21.03 -19.17 -7.16
CA TYR A 38 -20.05 -18.83 -8.19
C TYR A 38 -19.05 -19.97 -8.40
N ASP A 39 -18.74 -20.29 -9.65
CA ASP A 39 -17.68 -21.23 -10.02
C ASP A 39 -16.36 -20.47 -10.22
N LYS A 40 -15.40 -20.71 -9.31
CA LYS A 40 -14.09 -20.05 -9.33
C LYS A 40 -13.21 -20.52 -10.50
N ALA A 41 -13.42 -21.72 -11.03
CA ALA A 41 -12.62 -22.27 -12.13
C ALA A 41 -13.05 -21.69 -13.48
N THR A 42 -14.36 -21.67 -13.73
CA THR A 42 -14.93 -21.13 -14.98
C THR A 42 -15.22 -19.63 -14.92
N LYS A 43 -15.16 -19.04 -13.72
CA LYS A 43 -15.44 -17.62 -13.44
C LYS A 43 -16.86 -17.21 -13.82
N THR A 44 -17.84 -18.07 -13.57
CA THR A 44 -19.24 -17.79 -13.88
C THR A 44 -20.14 -17.90 -12.65
N PRO A 45 -21.17 -17.04 -12.52
CA PRO A 45 -22.21 -17.22 -11.52
C PRO A 45 -22.95 -18.55 -11.74
N LEU A 46 -23.33 -19.22 -10.66
CA LEU A 46 -24.08 -20.48 -10.67
C LEU A 46 -25.58 -20.29 -10.45
N VAL A 47 -25.98 -19.07 -10.11
CA VAL A 47 -27.35 -18.67 -9.85
C VAL A 47 -27.59 -17.28 -10.44
N ASP A 48 -28.82 -17.04 -10.87
CA ASP A 48 -29.24 -15.71 -11.28
C ASP A 48 -29.48 -14.81 -10.07
N SER A 49 -29.34 -13.50 -10.27
CA SER A 49 -29.64 -12.51 -9.23
C SER A 49 -31.15 -12.30 -9.10
N ASP A 50 -31.63 -12.05 -7.88
CA ASP A 50 -33.04 -11.77 -7.63
C ASP A 50 -33.36 -10.31 -7.92
N SER A 51 -34.14 -10.06 -8.98
CA SER A 51 -34.48 -8.71 -9.42
C SER A 51 -35.25 -7.88 -8.39
N ALA A 52 -36.03 -8.51 -7.49
CA ALA A 52 -36.74 -7.78 -6.45
C ALA A 52 -35.79 -7.28 -5.38
N VAL A 53 -34.76 -8.07 -5.05
CA VAL A 53 -33.68 -7.65 -4.14
C VAL A 53 -32.87 -6.52 -4.76
N GLU A 54 -32.47 -6.63 -6.03
CA GLU A 54 -31.73 -5.59 -6.73
C GLU A 54 -32.50 -4.26 -6.76
N GLN A 55 -33.78 -4.30 -7.15
CA GLN A 55 -34.63 -3.11 -7.18
C GLN A 55 -34.83 -2.49 -5.79
N ALA A 56 -34.95 -3.32 -4.75
CA ALA A 56 -35.14 -2.85 -3.39
C ALA A 56 -33.93 -2.07 -2.83
N ILE A 57 -32.73 -2.27 -3.39
CA ILE A 57 -31.49 -1.59 -2.95
C ILE A 57 -30.89 -0.67 -4.01
N GLN A 58 -31.55 -0.50 -5.16
CA GLN A 58 -30.97 0.19 -6.32
C GLN A 58 -30.58 1.64 -5.97
N ALA A 59 -31.43 2.35 -5.23
CA ALA A 59 -31.17 3.74 -4.84
C ALA A 59 -29.94 3.84 -3.93
N GLU A 60 -29.82 2.98 -2.92
CA GLU A 60 -28.68 2.91 -2.01
C GLU A 60 -27.41 2.48 -2.73
N HIS A 61 -27.51 1.55 -3.69
CA HIS A 61 -26.39 1.11 -4.52
C HIS A 61 -25.83 2.25 -5.37
N GLU A 62 -26.70 2.98 -6.07
CA GLU A 62 -26.29 4.14 -6.88
C GLU A 62 -25.71 5.26 -6.01
N ALA A 63 -26.36 5.58 -4.88
CA ALA A 63 -25.86 6.56 -3.93
C ALA A 63 -24.49 6.18 -3.37
N THR A 64 -24.28 4.89 -3.06
CA THR A 64 -22.98 4.36 -2.62
C THR A 64 -21.93 4.50 -3.70
N ILE A 65 -22.24 4.14 -4.95
CA ILE A 65 -21.31 4.31 -6.09
C ILE A 65 -20.90 5.78 -6.26
N GLN A 66 -21.87 6.70 -6.21
CA GLN A 66 -21.61 8.14 -6.31
C GLN A 66 -20.73 8.63 -5.16
N TYR A 67 -21.05 8.23 -3.93
CA TYR A 67 -20.28 8.56 -2.75
C TYR A 67 -18.82 8.05 -2.86
N VAL A 68 -18.60 6.76 -3.10
CA VAL A 68 -17.24 6.20 -3.13
C VAL A 68 -16.40 6.71 -4.31
N ARG A 69 -17.04 7.20 -5.37
CA ARG A 69 -16.37 7.85 -6.52
C ARG A 69 -16.13 9.34 -6.30
N SER A 70 -16.63 9.93 -5.22
CA SER A 70 -16.42 11.34 -4.93
C SER A 70 -14.92 11.64 -4.75
N PRO A 71 -14.39 12.69 -5.40
CA PRO A 71 -12.98 13.04 -5.32
C PRO A 71 -12.62 13.54 -3.93
N VAL A 72 -11.43 13.19 -3.47
CA VAL A 72 -10.84 13.67 -2.21
C VAL A 72 -9.59 14.52 -2.44
N GLY A 73 -8.92 14.37 -3.59
CA GLY A 73 -7.75 15.15 -3.97
C GLY A 73 -7.05 14.57 -5.20
N LYS A 74 -5.75 14.86 -5.34
CA LYS A 74 -4.91 14.35 -6.43
C LYS A 74 -3.60 13.77 -5.92
N THR A 75 -3.03 12.78 -6.61
CA THR A 75 -1.64 12.35 -6.44
C THR A 75 -0.84 12.60 -7.71
N THR A 76 0.38 13.13 -7.57
CA THR A 76 1.29 13.34 -8.71
C THR A 76 2.00 12.06 -9.15
N SER A 77 1.99 11.03 -8.31
CA SER A 77 2.70 9.77 -8.50
C SER A 77 1.76 8.59 -8.28
N PRO A 78 1.95 7.46 -8.98
CA PRO A 78 1.17 6.25 -8.71
C PRO A 78 1.43 5.75 -7.28
N ILE A 79 0.39 5.22 -6.63
CA ILE A 79 0.45 4.62 -5.30
C ILE A 79 0.11 3.14 -5.46
N ASN A 80 1.08 2.26 -5.24
CA ASN A 80 0.90 0.82 -5.34
C ASN A 80 1.65 0.13 -4.22
N SER A 81 1.33 -1.14 -3.95
CA SER A 81 1.93 -1.92 -2.86
C SER A 81 2.65 -3.19 -3.33
N TYR A 82 2.98 -3.27 -4.63
CA TYR A 82 3.53 -4.49 -5.25
C TYR A 82 4.84 -4.98 -4.64
N PHE A 83 5.61 -4.05 -4.08
CA PHE A 83 6.92 -4.32 -3.49
C PHE A 83 6.98 -3.92 -2.01
N ALA A 84 5.84 -3.63 -1.37
CA ALA A 84 5.75 -3.09 -0.01
C ALA A 84 6.28 -4.03 1.09
N LEU A 85 6.48 -5.31 0.77
CA LEU A 85 7.13 -6.27 1.68
C LEU A 85 8.64 -6.30 1.56
N VAL A 86 9.23 -5.70 0.53
CA VAL A 86 10.67 -5.83 0.23
C VAL A 86 11.39 -4.48 0.06
N GLN A 87 10.65 -3.38 0.16
CA GLN A 87 11.17 -2.02 0.19
C GLN A 87 10.16 -1.07 0.84
N ASP A 88 10.62 0.12 1.18
CA ASP A 88 9.75 1.25 1.49
C ASP A 88 8.83 1.57 0.30
N ASP A 89 7.59 1.98 0.59
CA ASP A 89 6.50 1.95 -0.37
C ASP A 89 5.48 3.10 -0.20
N PRO A 90 5.09 3.79 -1.29
CA PRO A 90 4.14 4.91 -1.25
C PRO A 90 2.80 4.60 -0.60
N SER A 91 2.33 3.35 -0.69
CA SER A 91 1.03 2.95 -0.14
C SER A 91 1.00 2.99 1.38
N VAL A 92 2.14 2.75 2.04
CA VAL A 92 2.29 2.87 3.49
C VAL A 92 2.58 4.32 3.86
N GLN A 93 3.43 5.00 3.10
CA GLN A 93 3.84 6.39 3.34
C GLN A 93 2.67 7.37 3.46
N ILE A 94 1.63 7.22 2.63
CA ILE A 94 0.45 8.10 2.70
C ILE A 94 -0.35 7.88 4.00
N VAL A 95 -0.43 6.63 4.48
CA VAL A 95 -1.15 6.28 5.71
C VAL A 95 -0.41 6.86 6.91
N THR A 96 0.89 6.62 7.00
CA THR A 96 1.75 7.08 8.10
C THR A 96 1.86 8.60 8.15
N ASN A 97 1.93 9.27 6.99
CA ASN A 97 1.91 10.74 6.93
C ASN A 97 0.58 11.32 7.47
N ALA A 98 -0.55 10.75 7.06
CA ALA A 98 -1.87 11.20 7.54
C ALA A 98 -2.04 10.94 9.05
N GLN A 99 -1.65 9.76 9.53
CA GLN A 99 -1.68 9.42 10.95
C GLN A 99 -0.81 10.38 11.78
N LYS A 100 0.42 10.63 11.34
CA LYS A 100 1.33 11.57 11.98
C LYS A 100 0.76 12.98 12.02
N TRP A 101 0.30 13.50 10.87
CA TRP A 101 -0.34 14.82 10.77
C TRP A 101 -1.52 14.96 11.74
N TYR A 102 -2.37 13.95 11.84
CA TYR A 102 -3.51 13.96 12.74
C TYR A 102 -3.09 13.93 14.21
N VAL A 103 -2.19 13.02 14.57
CA VAL A 103 -1.71 12.90 15.95
C VAL A 103 -0.98 14.18 16.38
N GLU A 104 -0.10 14.74 15.55
CA GLU A 104 0.56 16.02 15.85
C GLU A 104 -0.43 17.17 16.11
N LYS A 105 -1.55 17.21 15.39
CA LYS A 105 -2.63 18.17 15.66
C LYS A 105 -3.31 17.92 17.00
N MET A 106 -3.62 16.65 17.31
CA MET A 106 -4.31 16.27 18.54
C MET A 106 -3.46 16.45 19.80
N LEU A 107 -2.13 16.47 19.67
CA LEU A 107 -1.21 16.65 20.79
C LEU A 107 -0.96 18.11 21.16
N LYS A 108 -1.36 19.08 20.33
CA LYS A 108 -1.19 20.51 20.64
C LYS A 108 -1.92 20.89 21.93
N GLY A 109 -1.25 21.61 22.82
CA GLY A 109 -1.75 22.00 24.14
C GLY A 109 -1.77 20.87 25.17
N THR A 110 -1.28 19.67 24.84
CA THR A 110 -1.17 18.55 25.80
C THR A 110 0.23 18.50 26.43
N GLN A 111 0.39 17.73 27.50
CA GLN A 111 1.72 17.47 28.11
C GLN A 111 2.70 16.73 27.19
N TYR A 112 2.21 16.20 26.08
CA TYR A 112 2.96 15.43 25.10
C TYR A 112 3.36 16.26 23.86
N GLU A 113 2.94 17.53 23.80
CA GLU A 113 3.34 18.45 22.74
C GLU A 113 4.87 18.56 22.67
N GLY A 114 5.41 18.53 21.45
CA GLY A 114 6.85 18.65 21.19
C GLY A 114 7.65 17.34 21.33
N LEU A 115 7.06 16.25 21.83
CA LEU A 115 7.69 14.93 21.72
C LEU A 115 7.73 14.47 20.25
N PRO A 116 8.79 13.75 19.82
CA PRO A 116 8.86 13.23 18.46
C PRO A 116 7.69 12.29 18.13
N VAL A 117 6.96 12.60 17.05
CA VAL A 117 5.90 11.75 16.52
C VAL A 117 6.42 10.91 15.35
N LEU A 118 6.32 9.59 15.52
CA LEU A 118 6.51 8.55 14.52
C LEU A 118 5.15 7.99 14.11
N SER A 119 5.10 7.16 13.08
CA SER A 119 3.86 6.49 12.69
C SER A 119 4.10 5.05 12.26
N ALA A 120 3.26 4.14 12.73
CA ALA A 120 3.28 2.73 12.38
C ALA A 120 2.17 2.39 11.38
N GLY A 121 2.56 1.92 10.20
CA GLY A 121 1.65 1.48 9.13
C GLY A 121 2.03 0.11 8.58
N ALA A 122 1.07 -0.62 8.03
CA ALA A 122 1.29 -1.93 7.42
C ALA A 122 0.69 -1.96 6.01
N PRO A 123 1.31 -2.66 5.05
CA PRO A 123 0.75 -2.81 3.71
C PRO A 123 -0.37 -3.85 3.71
N PHE A 124 -1.63 -3.42 3.90
CA PHE A 124 -2.76 -4.34 4.07
C PHE A 124 -3.05 -5.24 2.85
N LYS A 125 -2.77 -4.74 1.65
CA LYS A 125 -2.91 -5.47 0.39
C LYS A 125 -1.52 -5.66 -0.21
N ALA A 126 -0.84 -6.75 0.11
CA ALA A 126 0.48 -7.08 -0.46
C ALA A 126 0.57 -8.55 -0.89
N GLY A 127 -0.50 -9.04 -1.54
CA GLY A 127 -0.59 -10.40 -2.05
C GLY A 127 -0.75 -11.46 -0.98
N GLY A 128 0.11 -12.48 -1.02
CA GLY A 128 0.06 -13.63 -0.11
C GLY A 128 -1.28 -14.38 -0.19
N ARG A 129 -1.91 -14.60 0.97
CA ARG A 129 -3.20 -15.33 1.08
C ARG A 129 -4.35 -14.68 0.31
N GLY A 130 -4.26 -13.39 0.01
CA GLY A 130 -5.25 -12.69 -0.81
C GLY A 130 -5.13 -13.00 -2.31
N GLY A 131 -4.03 -13.60 -2.74
CA GLY A 131 -3.77 -13.97 -4.13
C GLY A 131 -3.10 -12.88 -4.97
N PRO A 132 -2.82 -13.16 -6.25
CA PRO A 132 -1.99 -12.32 -7.11
C PRO A 132 -2.62 -10.95 -7.44
N SER A 133 -3.93 -10.76 -7.28
CA SER A 133 -4.62 -9.49 -7.50
C SER A 133 -4.81 -8.67 -6.22
N TYR A 134 -4.29 -9.13 -5.08
CA TYR A 134 -4.53 -8.51 -3.77
C TYR A 134 -3.49 -7.45 -3.43
N TYR A 135 -3.43 -6.43 -4.28
CA TYR A 135 -2.53 -5.27 -4.16
C TYR A 135 -3.32 -3.98 -4.31
N THR A 136 -2.77 -2.90 -3.78
CA THR A 136 -3.23 -1.54 -4.07
C THR A 136 -2.56 -1.08 -5.36
N ASP A 137 -3.34 -0.47 -6.26
CA ASP A 137 -2.85 0.11 -7.50
C ASP A 137 -3.70 1.34 -7.88
N ILE A 138 -3.20 2.51 -7.51
CA ILE A 138 -3.85 3.80 -7.72
C ILE A 138 -2.97 4.59 -8.70
N PRO A 139 -3.44 4.89 -9.92
CA PRO A 139 -2.68 5.69 -10.87
C PRO A 139 -2.51 7.13 -10.38
N ALA A 140 -1.52 7.83 -10.94
CA ALA A 140 -1.43 9.28 -10.77
C ALA A 140 -2.68 9.98 -11.31
N GLY A 141 -3.08 11.09 -10.67
CA GLY A 141 -4.29 11.83 -11.01
C GLY A 141 -5.25 11.96 -9.84
N GLU A 142 -6.55 11.93 -10.11
CA GLU A 142 -7.59 12.09 -9.10
C GLU A 142 -7.68 10.89 -8.16
N ILE A 143 -7.79 11.17 -6.86
CA ILE A 143 -8.02 10.19 -5.81
C ILE A 143 -9.47 10.35 -5.34
N ALA A 144 -10.20 9.24 -5.27
CA ALA A 144 -11.54 9.18 -4.73
C ALA A 144 -11.59 8.38 -3.42
N ILE A 145 -12.73 8.44 -2.71
CA ILE A 145 -12.94 7.71 -1.44
C ILE A 145 -12.65 6.21 -1.58
N LYS A 146 -13.05 5.58 -2.69
CA LYS A 146 -12.77 4.17 -2.99
C LYS A 146 -11.27 3.84 -2.99
N ASN A 147 -10.41 4.78 -3.38
CA ASN A 147 -8.96 4.58 -3.43
C ASN A 147 -8.39 4.57 -2.00
N VAL A 148 -8.92 5.41 -1.11
CA VAL A 148 -8.54 5.41 0.31
C VAL A 148 -8.99 4.13 1.00
N ALA A 149 -10.18 3.61 0.67
CA ALA A 149 -10.64 2.32 1.16
C ALA A 149 -9.74 1.16 0.70
N ASP A 150 -9.14 1.26 -0.49
CA ASP A 150 -8.16 0.29 -1.00
C ASP A 150 -6.82 0.36 -0.25
N LEU A 151 -6.40 1.57 0.17
CA LEU A 151 -5.20 1.79 0.99
C LEU A 151 -5.36 1.27 2.42
N TYR A 152 -6.52 1.50 3.04
CA TYR A 152 -6.77 1.15 4.44
C TYR A 152 -8.07 0.34 4.59
N LEU A 153 -7.92 -0.99 4.57
CA LEU A 153 -9.03 -1.93 4.49
C LEU A 153 -9.92 -1.97 5.74
N TYR A 154 -9.37 -1.71 6.92
CA TYR A 154 -10.08 -1.91 8.19
C TYR A 154 -10.66 -0.61 8.75
N PRO A 155 -11.85 -0.62 9.37
CA PRO A 155 -12.45 0.56 10.01
C PRO A 155 -11.81 0.81 11.40
N ASN A 156 -10.48 0.80 11.45
CA ASN A 156 -9.74 0.99 12.70
C ASN A 156 -9.62 2.48 13.02
N THR A 157 -9.80 2.87 14.27
CA THR A 157 -9.64 4.26 14.71
C THR A 157 -8.18 4.60 15.06
N VAL A 158 -7.84 5.89 15.03
CA VAL A 158 -6.47 6.35 15.32
C VAL A 158 -6.16 6.26 16.81
N TYR A 159 -5.01 5.69 17.13
CA TYR A 159 -4.45 5.65 18.48
C TYR A 159 -3.04 6.25 18.47
N ALA A 160 -2.57 6.73 19.62
CA ALA A 160 -1.16 7.09 19.79
C ALA A 160 -0.61 6.49 21.08
N LEU A 161 0.59 5.91 20.97
CA LEU A 161 1.30 5.28 22.08
C LEU A 161 2.54 6.08 22.44
N LYS A 162 2.76 6.38 23.73
CA LYS A 162 4.06 6.87 24.21
C LYS A 162 4.93 5.68 24.56
N ILE A 163 6.03 5.49 23.84
CA ILE A 163 6.94 4.37 24.02
C ILE A 163 8.40 4.83 24.12
N THR A 164 9.23 3.98 24.70
CA THR A 164 10.67 4.16 24.77
C THR A 164 11.38 3.64 23.51
N GLY A 165 12.62 4.05 23.27
CA GLY A 165 13.46 3.51 22.19
C GLY A 165 13.71 2.01 22.31
N ALA A 166 13.69 1.45 23.53
CA ALA A 166 13.72 0.01 23.75
C ALA A 166 12.45 -0.67 23.23
N GLU A 167 11.28 -0.16 23.61
CA GLU A 167 9.99 -0.69 23.16
C GLU A 167 9.81 -0.52 21.64
N LEU A 168 10.27 0.59 21.06
CA LEU A 168 10.30 0.82 19.62
C LEU A 168 11.09 -0.27 18.89
N LYS A 169 12.28 -0.60 19.40
CA LYS A 169 13.10 -1.67 18.83
C LYS A 169 12.39 -3.02 18.91
N GLU A 170 11.77 -3.34 20.05
CA GLU A 170 11.03 -4.60 20.21
C GLU A 170 9.80 -4.70 19.29
N TRP A 171 9.15 -3.57 18.99
CA TRP A 171 8.09 -3.52 17.97
C TRP A 171 8.62 -3.92 16.59
N LEU A 172 9.73 -3.33 16.18
CA LEU A 172 10.36 -3.63 14.89
C LEU A 172 10.86 -5.09 14.83
N GLU A 173 11.42 -5.62 15.93
CA GLU A 173 11.83 -7.04 16.01
C GLU A 173 10.65 -8.01 15.82
N TRP A 174 9.47 -7.68 16.35
CA TRP A 174 8.26 -8.48 16.12
C TRP A 174 7.76 -8.35 14.68
N SER A 175 7.72 -7.13 14.15
CA SER A 175 7.30 -6.85 12.77
C SER A 175 8.20 -7.57 11.76
N ALA A 176 9.51 -7.65 12.03
CA ALA A 176 10.47 -8.42 11.23
C ALA A 176 10.19 -9.94 11.19
N GLY A 177 9.21 -10.45 11.94
CA GLY A 177 8.68 -11.81 11.80
C GLY A 177 8.05 -12.11 10.42
N GLN A 178 7.77 -11.06 9.63
CA GLN A 178 7.34 -11.14 8.23
C GLN A 178 8.34 -11.86 7.30
N PHE A 179 9.60 -12.00 7.73
CA PHE A 179 10.66 -12.56 6.90
C PHE A 179 11.14 -13.93 7.40
N ASN A 180 11.35 -14.86 6.47
CA ASN A 180 12.09 -16.09 6.75
C ASN A 180 13.56 -15.76 7.06
N GLN A 181 14.21 -16.65 7.82
CA GLN A 181 15.66 -16.56 7.99
C GLN A 181 16.36 -16.99 6.69
N ILE A 182 17.28 -16.16 6.21
CA ILE A 182 18.11 -16.43 5.04
C ILE A 182 19.44 -17.00 5.51
N ASP A 183 19.80 -18.21 5.09
CA ASP A 183 21.09 -18.81 5.40
C ASP A 183 22.14 -18.36 4.38
N PRO A 184 23.17 -17.58 4.78
CA PRO A 184 24.20 -17.09 3.86
C PRO A 184 25.14 -18.20 3.33
N ASN A 185 25.09 -19.40 3.89
CA ASN A 185 25.91 -20.55 3.48
C ASN A 185 25.14 -21.55 2.62
N LYS A 186 23.81 -21.39 2.51
CA LYS A 186 22.96 -22.30 1.74
C LYS A 186 22.88 -21.86 0.28
N THR A 187 23.14 -22.80 -0.63
CA THR A 187 22.94 -22.61 -2.06
C THR A 187 21.49 -22.84 -2.46
N GLY A 188 21.06 -22.19 -3.54
CA GLY A 188 19.69 -22.28 -4.06
C GLY A 188 18.79 -21.10 -3.65
N ILE A 189 17.57 -21.12 -4.18
CA ILE A 189 16.56 -20.07 -3.95
C ILE A 189 16.02 -20.18 -2.52
N GLN A 190 16.01 -19.07 -1.80
CA GLN A 190 15.44 -18.95 -0.46
C GLN A 190 14.27 -17.95 -0.48
N PRO A 191 13.04 -18.37 -0.14
CA PRO A 191 11.90 -17.46 -0.11
C PRO A 191 12.03 -16.49 1.07
N LEU A 192 11.95 -15.19 0.79
CA LEU A 192 12.11 -14.12 1.78
C LEU A 192 10.88 -14.00 2.69
N ILE A 193 9.69 -14.12 2.12
CA ILE A 193 8.43 -13.80 2.80
C ILE A 193 7.95 -15.01 3.62
N ASN A 194 7.70 -14.78 4.90
CA ASN A 194 7.08 -15.74 5.81
C ASN A 194 5.55 -15.68 5.69
N ASN A 195 4.95 -16.63 4.96
CA ASN A 195 3.51 -16.69 4.72
C ASN A 195 2.68 -17.13 5.95
N ASP A 196 3.34 -17.57 7.03
CA ASP A 196 2.69 -17.88 8.31
C ASP A 196 2.53 -16.66 9.22
N PHE A 197 3.30 -15.60 8.96
CA PHE A 197 3.16 -14.32 9.64
C PHE A 197 2.16 -13.44 8.87
N PRO A 198 1.02 -13.05 9.49
CA PRO A 198 0.04 -12.24 8.78
C PRO A 198 0.59 -10.86 8.40
N THR A 199 0.44 -10.48 7.13
CA THR A 199 1.03 -9.23 6.61
C THR A 199 0.57 -7.96 7.30
N TYR A 200 -0.68 -7.91 7.79
CA TYR A 200 -1.15 -6.77 8.59
C TYR A 200 -0.43 -6.63 9.95
N ASN A 201 0.47 -7.56 10.31
CA ASN A 201 1.37 -7.48 11.46
C ASN A 201 2.78 -6.97 11.11
N PHE A 202 3.10 -6.77 9.83
CA PHE A 202 4.34 -6.15 9.40
C PHE A 202 4.20 -4.63 9.46
N ASP A 203 4.44 -4.06 10.64
CA ASP A 203 4.45 -2.61 10.77
C ASP A 203 5.81 -2.04 10.34
N ILE A 204 5.75 -1.10 9.41
CA ILE A 204 6.81 -0.17 9.07
C ILE A 204 6.63 1.06 9.97
N ILE A 205 7.74 1.58 10.52
CA ILE A 205 7.70 2.76 11.40
C ILE A 205 8.41 3.93 10.73
N ASP A 206 7.62 4.93 10.33
CA ASP A 206 8.09 6.16 9.71
C ASP A 206 8.59 7.18 10.74
N GLY A 207 9.60 7.94 10.34
CA GLY A 207 10.30 8.93 11.17
C GLY A 207 11.57 8.41 11.83
N VAL A 208 11.88 7.12 11.71
CA VAL A 208 13.18 6.51 12.06
C VAL A 208 13.74 5.78 10.86
N THR A 209 15.06 5.61 10.79
CA THR A 209 15.69 4.76 9.79
C THR A 209 16.23 3.49 10.40
N TYR A 210 16.12 2.33 9.75
CA TYR A 210 16.63 1.06 10.28
C TYR A 210 16.91 0.02 9.18
N GLU A 211 17.69 -0.99 9.53
CA GLU A 211 17.97 -2.14 8.67
C GLU A 211 17.40 -3.41 9.29
N ILE A 212 16.91 -4.32 8.46
CA ILE A 212 16.46 -5.67 8.86
C ILE A 212 17.48 -6.70 8.40
N ASP A 213 18.18 -7.33 9.33
CA ASP A 213 19.08 -8.45 9.08
C ASP A 213 18.31 -9.78 9.06
N VAL A 214 17.99 -10.23 7.85
CA VAL A 214 17.25 -11.48 7.64
C VAL A 214 18.09 -12.73 7.84
N THR A 215 19.41 -12.62 8.07
CA THR A 215 20.25 -13.78 8.39
C THR A 215 20.11 -14.24 9.84
N GLU A 216 19.65 -13.35 10.71
CA GLU A 216 19.33 -13.64 12.10
C GLU A 216 17.95 -14.31 12.22
N PRO A 217 17.74 -15.23 13.18
CA PRO A 217 16.43 -15.82 13.41
C PRO A 217 15.43 -14.76 13.93
N ALA A 218 14.13 -14.98 13.74
CA ALA A 218 13.10 -14.07 14.26
C ALA A 218 13.06 -14.14 15.80
N LYS A 219 13.00 -12.99 16.49
CA LYS A 219 12.93 -12.95 17.96
C LYS A 219 11.60 -13.48 18.51
N TYR A 220 10.51 -13.16 17.83
CA TYR A 220 9.14 -13.44 18.24
C TYR A 220 8.40 -14.31 17.22
N ASP A 221 7.40 -15.07 17.68
CA ASP A 221 6.39 -15.68 16.81
C ASP A 221 5.25 -14.70 16.47
N LYS A 222 4.33 -15.12 15.58
CA LYS A 222 3.15 -14.32 15.20
C LYS A 222 2.20 -13.99 16.36
N ASN A 223 2.27 -14.77 17.45
CA ASN A 223 1.47 -14.59 18.65
C ASN A 223 2.17 -13.71 19.69
N GLN A 224 3.32 -13.10 19.33
CA GLN A 224 4.13 -12.24 20.18
C GLN A 224 4.87 -12.98 21.32
N ASN A 225 5.04 -14.31 21.22
CA ASN A 225 5.87 -15.06 22.16
C ASN A 225 7.34 -14.98 21.76
N VAL A 226 8.25 -14.84 22.73
CA VAL A 226 9.69 -14.87 22.48
C VAL A 226 10.11 -16.30 22.14
N ILE A 227 10.67 -16.49 20.95
CA ILE A 227 11.19 -17.79 20.47
C ILE A 227 12.72 -17.80 20.37
N ASN A 228 13.36 -16.65 20.14
CA ASN A 228 14.81 -16.50 20.09
C ASN A 228 15.25 -15.27 20.91
N PRO A 229 15.47 -15.37 22.22
CA PRO A 229 15.66 -14.20 23.10
C PRO A 229 16.89 -13.35 22.79
N LYS A 230 17.91 -13.95 22.15
CA LYS A 230 19.15 -13.28 21.75
C LYS A 230 19.11 -12.74 20.31
N ALA A 231 18.06 -13.04 19.56
CA ALA A 231 17.91 -12.54 18.19
C ALA A 231 17.83 -11.02 18.18
N ASN A 232 18.38 -10.45 17.10
CA ASN A 232 18.51 -9.02 16.93
C ASN A 232 18.51 -8.69 15.44
N ARG A 233 17.35 -8.73 14.79
CA ARG A 233 17.23 -8.43 13.36
C ARG A 233 17.37 -6.94 13.08
N ILE A 234 16.95 -6.08 14.01
CA ILE A 234 16.91 -4.65 13.77
C ILE A 234 18.28 -4.04 14.03
N LYS A 235 18.93 -3.61 12.95
CA LYS A 235 20.25 -2.95 12.97
C LYS A 235 20.10 -1.47 12.63
N ASN A 236 21.11 -0.68 12.99
CA ASN A 236 21.25 0.72 12.57
C ASN A 236 20.02 1.61 12.81
N LEU A 237 19.22 1.33 13.84
CA LEU A 237 18.03 2.12 14.20
C LEU A 237 18.44 3.54 14.61
N ARG A 238 17.98 4.54 13.85
CA ARG A 238 18.34 5.95 14.00
C ARG A 238 17.11 6.85 13.94
N PHE A 239 17.15 7.92 14.70
CA PHE A 239 16.20 9.02 14.65
C PHE A 239 16.98 10.30 14.30
N GLN A 240 16.57 10.99 13.23
CA GLN A 240 17.27 12.19 12.72
C GLN A 240 18.79 11.96 12.55
N GLY A 241 19.17 10.81 11.99
CA GLY A 241 20.56 10.40 11.77
C GLY A 241 21.32 9.92 13.00
N LYS A 242 20.80 10.11 14.23
CA LYS A 242 21.44 9.70 15.49
C LYS A 242 20.93 8.33 15.95
N PRO A 243 21.78 7.45 16.52
CA PRO A 243 21.34 6.17 17.05
C PRO A 243 20.21 6.33 18.09
N VAL A 244 19.16 5.53 17.97
CA VAL A 244 18.09 5.50 18.97
C VAL A 244 18.63 4.85 20.24
N THR A 245 18.54 5.56 21.37
CA THR A 245 18.91 5.01 22.67
C THR A 245 17.69 4.41 23.38
N PRO A 246 17.88 3.43 24.30
CA PRO A 246 16.78 2.79 25.00
C PRO A 246 15.84 3.74 25.75
N LYS A 247 16.33 4.92 26.17
CA LYS A 247 15.58 5.89 26.99
C LYS A 247 14.94 7.02 26.18
N MET A 248 15.20 7.12 24.88
CA MET A 248 14.51 8.10 24.04
C MET A 248 13.01 7.83 24.09
N GLU A 249 12.20 8.88 24.15
CA GLU A 249 10.75 8.77 24.17
C GLU A 249 10.19 9.20 22.82
N PHE A 250 9.24 8.43 22.32
CA PHE A 250 8.54 8.66 21.07
C PHE A 250 7.05 8.56 21.30
N ILE A 251 6.29 9.29 20.50
CA ILE A 251 4.88 9.03 20.30
C ILE A 251 4.76 8.31 18.97
N VAL A 252 4.13 7.14 18.95
CA VAL A 252 3.87 6.41 17.71
C VAL A 252 2.38 6.46 17.42
N ALA A 253 2.03 7.17 16.35
CA ALA A 253 0.70 7.12 15.77
C ALA A 253 0.45 5.73 15.18
N THR A 254 -0.71 5.15 15.47
CA THR A 254 -1.08 3.80 15.07
C THR A 254 -2.60 3.67 15.06
N ASN A 255 -3.12 2.45 15.21
CA ASN A 255 -4.54 2.17 15.21
C ASN A 255 -4.98 1.36 16.45
N ASN A 256 -6.29 1.38 16.71
CA ASN A 256 -6.90 0.71 17.85
C ASN A 256 -6.58 -0.81 17.91
N TYR A 257 -6.63 -1.53 16.79
CA TYR A 257 -6.27 -2.95 16.72
C TYR A 257 -4.84 -3.17 17.22
N ARG A 258 -3.87 -2.42 16.70
CA ARG A 258 -2.47 -2.57 17.11
C ARG A 258 -2.26 -2.19 18.56
N ALA A 259 -2.80 -1.04 18.98
CA ALA A 259 -2.68 -0.56 20.34
C ALA A 259 -3.27 -1.54 21.36
N THR A 260 -4.37 -2.21 21.05
CA THR A 260 -5.07 -3.09 21.99
C THR A 260 -4.57 -4.53 21.98
N THR A 261 -4.02 -5.01 20.87
CA THR A 261 -3.61 -6.42 20.73
C THR A 261 -2.10 -6.65 20.89
N ASN A 262 -1.27 -5.60 20.79
CA ASN A 262 0.19 -5.74 20.92
C ASN A 262 0.64 -5.64 22.38
N ARG A 263 0.88 -6.82 22.98
CA ARG A 263 1.31 -7.02 24.35
C ARG A 263 2.80 -6.71 24.57
N ILE A 264 3.60 -6.66 23.50
CA ILE A 264 5.03 -6.32 23.57
C ILE A 264 5.19 -4.83 23.90
N ILE A 265 4.47 -3.98 23.16
CA ILE A 265 4.62 -2.52 23.25
C ILE A 265 3.56 -1.85 24.12
N ASN A 266 2.40 -2.48 24.34
CA ASN A 266 1.30 -1.85 25.08
C ASN A 266 0.62 -2.84 26.05
N PRO A 267 1.39 -3.54 26.92
CA PRO A 267 0.82 -4.50 27.86
C PRO A 267 -0.21 -3.81 28.77
N GLY A 268 -1.45 -4.32 28.75
CA GLY A 268 -2.55 -3.77 29.53
C GLY A 268 -2.98 -2.35 29.13
N GLY A 269 -2.58 -1.86 27.94
CA GLY A 269 -2.95 -0.53 27.47
C GLY A 269 -2.13 0.63 28.07
N LYS A 270 -1.09 0.33 28.87
CA LYS A 270 -0.33 1.30 29.70
C LYS A 270 0.30 2.48 28.93
N ASN A 271 0.62 2.29 27.65
CA ASN A 271 1.35 3.25 26.82
C ASN A 271 0.38 4.10 25.97
N THR A 272 -0.93 3.85 26.04
CA THR A 272 -1.93 4.61 25.28
C THR A 272 -2.07 6.02 25.82
N ILE A 273 -1.79 7.02 24.98
CA ILE A 273 -1.96 8.44 25.33
C ILE A 273 -3.09 9.13 24.54
N LEU A 274 -3.50 8.52 23.42
CA LEU A 274 -4.62 8.96 22.60
C LEU A 274 -5.39 7.74 22.10
N ALA A 275 -6.71 7.77 22.27
CA ALA A 275 -7.66 6.85 21.68
C ALA A 275 -8.73 7.69 20.97
N ALA A 276 -8.51 8.00 19.70
CA ALA A 276 -9.42 8.85 18.94
C ALA A 276 -10.64 8.06 18.45
N PRO A 277 -11.81 8.72 18.31
CA PRO A 277 -12.99 8.12 17.70
C PRO A 277 -12.86 8.06 16.16
N ASP A 278 -11.97 8.85 15.57
CA ASP A 278 -11.83 8.99 14.12
C ASP A 278 -11.18 7.76 13.47
N GLU A 279 -11.78 7.27 12.40
CA GLU A 279 -11.22 6.20 11.58
C GLU A 279 -9.96 6.65 10.84
N ASN A 280 -8.97 5.76 10.70
CA ASN A 280 -7.77 6.02 9.90
C ASN A 280 -8.12 6.39 8.45
N ARG A 281 -9.16 5.78 7.86
CA ARG A 281 -9.62 6.14 6.51
C ARG A 281 -10.08 7.59 6.43
N GLN A 282 -10.85 8.04 7.42
CA GLN A 282 -11.33 9.42 7.46
C GLN A 282 -10.17 10.38 7.64
N VAL A 283 -9.21 10.06 8.51
CA VAL A 283 -7.98 10.83 8.69
C VAL A 283 -7.15 10.93 7.40
N ILE A 284 -7.03 9.85 6.61
CA ILE A 284 -6.37 9.89 5.30
C ILE A 284 -7.14 10.78 4.33
N ILE A 285 -8.47 10.68 4.28
CA ILE A 285 -9.31 11.55 3.44
C ILE A 285 -9.10 13.02 3.79
N ASP A 286 -9.13 13.36 5.07
CA ASP A 286 -8.99 14.74 5.53
C ASP A 286 -7.59 15.28 5.31
N TYR A 287 -6.56 14.45 5.49
CA TYR A 287 -5.18 14.78 5.12
C TYR A 287 -5.07 15.10 3.62
N ILE A 288 -5.64 14.27 2.75
CA ILE A 288 -5.60 14.50 1.29
C ILE A 288 -6.37 15.77 0.92
N ARG A 289 -7.54 16.01 1.53
CA ARG A 289 -8.36 17.21 1.28
C ARG A 289 -7.64 18.49 1.71
N GLU A 290 -6.99 18.47 2.87
CA GLU A 290 -6.26 19.63 3.40
C GLU A 290 -5.04 19.99 2.51
N ASN A 291 -4.36 18.98 1.96
CA ASN A 291 -3.21 19.20 1.08
C ASN A 291 -3.61 19.41 -0.39
N GLY A 292 -4.78 18.94 -0.80
CA GLY A 292 -5.31 19.01 -2.16
C GLY A 292 -4.59 18.10 -3.16
N THR A 293 -3.29 18.28 -3.34
CA THR A 293 -2.42 17.44 -4.17
C THR A 293 -1.30 16.86 -3.32
N ILE A 294 -1.22 15.53 -3.26
CA ILE A 294 -0.21 14.79 -2.51
C ILE A 294 0.85 14.17 -3.43
N ASN A 295 2.02 13.88 -2.86
CA ASN A 295 3.04 13.03 -3.47
C ASN A 295 3.62 12.14 -2.37
N PRO A 296 3.14 10.90 -2.19
CA PRO A 296 3.70 9.98 -1.21
C PRO A 296 5.02 9.43 -1.75
N SER A 297 6.08 10.23 -1.68
CA SER A 297 7.43 9.80 -1.98
C SER A 297 7.98 8.98 -0.81
N VAL A 298 8.52 7.81 -1.12
CA VAL A 298 9.31 7.01 -0.17
C VAL A 298 10.49 7.81 0.35
N ASP A 299 10.77 7.68 1.64
CA ASP A 299 11.91 8.34 2.30
C ASP A 299 13.09 7.37 2.55
N GLY A 300 12.89 6.08 2.24
CA GLY A 300 13.92 5.05 2.41
C GLY A 300 14.20 4.77 3.88
N ASN A 301 13.19 4.92 4.74
CA ASN A 301 13.30 4.67 6.18
C ASN A 301 13.80 3.26 6.51
N TRP A 302 13.53 2.25 5.69
CA TRP A 302 14.00 0.91 5.97
C TRP A 302 14.57 0.17 4.77
N THR A 303 15.56 -0.68 5.03
CA THR A 303 16.16 -1.58 4.05
C THR A 303 16.51 -2.92 4.69
N PHE A 304 16.87 -3.92 3.88
CA PHE A 304 17.55 -5.10 4.41
C PHE A 304 19.03 -4.81 4.68
N ALA A 305 19.57 -5.40 5.74
CA ALA A 305 21.02 -5.38 5.95
C ALA A 305 21.70 -6.25 4.87
N PRO A 306 22.91 -5.87 4.39
CA PRO A 306 23.63 -6.67 3.40
C PRO A 306 23.91 -8.09 3.90
N VAL A 307 23.50 -9.09 3.12
CA VAL A 307 23.80 -10.50 3.40
C VAL A 307 25.24 -10.80 2.98
N LYS A 308 26.12 -11.06 3.95
CA LYS A 308 27.53 -11.41 3.71
C LYS A 308 27.69 -12.93 3.79
N GLY A 309 28.27 -13.56 2.77
CA GLY A 309 28.42 -15.03 2.71
C GLY A 309 29.45 -15.49 1.67
N LYS A 310 29.83 -16.77 1.75
CA LYS A 310 30.80 -17.40 0.84
C LYS A 310 30.20 -17.81 -0.51
N ALA A 311 28.87 -17.81 -0.63
CA ALA A 311 28.12 -18.21 -1.82
C ALA A 311 27.21 -17.07 -2.30
N SER A 312 26.90 -17.05 -3.60
CA SER A 312 25.88 -16.18 -4.18
C SER A 312 24.50 -16.61 -3.66
N VAL A 313 24.05 -15.99 -2.57
CA VAL A 313 22.72 -16.22 -1.99
C VAL A 313 21.67 -15.72 -2.98
N THR A 314 20.72 -16.58 -3.34
CA THR A 314 19.58 -16.18 -4.18
C THR A 314 18.34 -16.12 -3.31
N VAL A 315 17.75 -14.92 -3.21
CA VAL A 315 16.52 -14.67 -2.45
C VAL A 315 15.37 -14.44 -3.42
N SER A 316 14.19 -14.98 -3.13
CA SER A 316 12.98 -14.76 -3.92
C SER A 316 11.84 -14.21 -3.08
N PHE A 317 10.94 -13.49 -3.73
CA PHE A 317 9.62 -13.14 -3.20
C PHE A 317 8.62 -13.17 -4.35
N GLU A 318 7.35 -13.38 -4.03
CA GLU A 318 6.26 -13.37 -5.00
C GLU A 318 5.60 -12.00 -5.03
N SER A 319 5.27 -11.53 -6.23
CA SER A 319 4.46 -10.33 -6.45
C SER A 319 3.39 -10.61 -7.51
N SER A 320 2.64 -9.58 -7.87
CA SER A 320 1.60 -9.62 -8.89
C SER A 320 2.20 -9.57 -10.31
N PRO A 321 1.60 -10.26 -11.30
CA PRO A 321 1.94 -10.05 -12.72
C PRO A 321 1.80 -8.60 -13.17
N GLU A 322 0.82 -7.86 -12.63
CA GLU A 322 0.60 -6.44 -12.88
C GLU A 322 1.76 -5.55 -12.39
N ALA A 323 2.60 -6.04 -11.46
CA ALA A 323 3.80 -5.35 -11.00
C ALA A 323 4.85 -5.14 -12.11
N GLN A 324 4.77 -5.89 -13.23
CA GLN A 324 5.71 -5.76 -14.36
C GLN A 324 5.83 -4.33 -14.88
N LYS A 325 4.75 -3.54 -14.87
CA LYS A 325 4.76 -2.15 -15.32
C LYS A 325 5.57 -1.21 -14.39
N TYR A 326 5.79 -1.62 -13.14
CA TYR A 326 6.58 -0.90 -12.15
C TYR A 326 8.00 -1.47 -11.97
N LEU A 327 8.28 -2.63 -12.57
CA LEU A 327 9.56 -3.32 -12.43
C LEU A 327 10.78 -2.50 -12.89
N PRO A 328 10.75 -1.74 -14.00
CA PRO A 328 11.90 -0.92 -14.39
C PRO A 328 12.27 0.12 -13.35
N LEU A 329 11.26 0.77 -12.74
CA LEU A 329 11.44 1.73 -11.67
C LEU A 329 12.02 1.03 -10.44
N PHE A 330 11.42 -0.09 -10.03
CA PHE A 330 11.89 -0.91 -8.92
C PHE A 330 13.36 -1.34 -9.08
N LEU A 331 13.73 -1.89 -10.24
CA LEU A 331 15.10 -2.32 -10.54
C LEU A 331 16.09 -1.16 -10.58
N SER A 332 15.66 0.04 -11.01
CA SER A 332 16.53 1.22 -11.03
C SER A 332 16.85 1.79 -9.64
N PHE A 333 15.98 1.51 -8.66
CA PHE A 333 16.08 2.05 -7.30
C PHE A 333 16.41 0.99 -6.24
N LEU A 334 16.58 -0.28 -6.61
CA LEU A 334 17.00 -1.37 -5.71
C LEU A 334 18.41 -1.10 -5.16
N PRO A 335 18.57 -0.62 -3.91
CA PRO A 335 19.87 -0.22 -3.39
C PRO A 335 20.78 -1.43 -3.12
N GLN A 336 20.18 -2.59 -2.88
CA GLN A 336 20.88 -3.83 -2.51
C GLN A 336 21.69 -4.48 -3.64
N PHE A 337 21.52 -4.05 -4.90
CA PHE A 337 22.36 -4.46 -6.04
C PHE A 337 23.40 -3.41 -6.43
N ILE A 338 23.41 -2.27 -5.74
CA ILE A 338 24.52 -1.32 -5.81
C ILE A 338 25.57 -1.84 -4.83
N GLU A 339 26.51 -2.66 -5.33
CA GLU A 339 27.71 -2.95 -4.56
C GLU A 339 28.40 -1.61 -4.24
N THR A 340 28.37 -1.20 -2.97
CA THR A 340 29.06 0.00 -2.49
C THR A 340 30.59 -0.09 -2.63
N ALA A 341 31.09 -1.29 -2.93
CA ALA A 341 32.49 -1.59 -3.21
C ALA A 341 32.84 -1.65 -4.71
N GLN A 342 31.95 -1.24 -5.62
CA GLN A 342 32.26 -1.19 -7.05
C GLN A 342 33.25 -0.05 -7.37
N PRO A 343 34.34 -0.31 -8.12
CA PRO A 343 35.39 0.67 -8.40
C PRO A 343 34.94 1.83 -9.31
N TYR A 344 33.75 1.76 -9.89
CA TYR A 344 33.27 2.71 -10.89
C TYR A 344 32.61 3.97 -10.31
N GLY A 345 32.29 4.00 -9.00
CA GLY A 345 31.69 5.18 -8.36
C GLY A 345 30.39 5.67 -9.07
N PRO A 346 30.19 6.98 -9.28
CA PRO A 346 28.98 7.52 -9.91
C PRO A 346 28.89 7.29 -11.43
N LEU A 347 29.90 6.66 -12.05
CA LEU A 347 30.02 6.52 -13.50
C LEU A 347 28.83 5.80 -14.17
N PRO A 348 28.27 4.71 -13.62
CA PRO A 348 27.10 4.04 -14.23
C PRO A 348 25.87 4.95 -14.28
N PHE A 349 25.64 5.77 -13.26
CA PHE A 349 24.53 6.71 -13.21
C PHE A 349 24.72 7.88 -14.19
N LEU A 350 25.95 8.36 -14.36
CA LEU A 350 26.29 9.35 -15.38
C LEU A 350 26.10 8.79 -16.79
N LEU A 351 26.55 7.56 -17.05
CA LEU A 351 26.35 6.88 -18.33
C LEU A 351 24.86 6.65 -18.63
N LEU A 352 24.08 6.26 -17.62
CA LEU A 352 22.63 6.13 -17.75
C LEU A 352 21.99 7.48 -18.08
N GLY A 353 22.32 8.53 -17.34
CA GLY A 353 21.85 9.90 -17.59
C GLY A 353 22.20 10.39 -19.00
N VAL A 354 23.45 10.20 -19.43
CA VAL A 354 23.90 10.55 -20.79
C VAL A 354 23.15 9.75 -21.84
N SER A 355 22.96 8.44 -21.64
CA SER A 355 22.23 7.60 -22.60
C SER A 355 20.77 8.05 -22.74
N PHE A 356 20.13 8.46 -21.64
CA PHE A 356 18.77 8.96 -21.64
C PHE A 356 18.66 10.31 -22.36
N VAL A 357 19.59 11.24 -22.09
CA VAL A 357 19.64 12.54 -22.78
C VAL A 357 19.89 12.36 -24.28
N VAL A 358 20.82 11.49 -24.67
CA VAL A 358 21.14 11.23 -26.09
C VAL A 358 19.95 10.60 -26.81
N THR A 359 19.36 9.55 -26.24
CA THR A 359 18.22 8.86 -26.86
C THR A 359 16.99 9.75 -26.97
N SER A 360 16.65 10.51 -25.92
CA SER A 360 15.55 11.47 -25.94
C SER A 360 15.78 12.63 -26.91
N THR A 361 17.02 13.12 -27.01
CA THR A 361 17.39 14.17 -27.97
C THR A 361 17.27 13.66 -29.41
N LEU A 362 17.79 12.47 -29.71
CA LEU A 362 17.68 11.86 -31.05
C LEU A 362 16.23 11.62 -31.44
N TRP A 363 15.41 11.12 -30.51
CA TRP A 363 13.97 10.96 -30.73
C TRP A 363 13.28 12.30 -30.98
N GLY A 364 13.55 13.31 -30.15
CA GLY A 364 12.99 14.65 -30.29
C GLY A 364 13.37 15.30 -31.63
N LEU A 365 14.63 15.19 -32.06
CA LEU A 365 15.09 15.64 -33.36
C LEU A 365 14.39 14.91 -34.51
N GLY A 366 14.17 13.59 -34.38
CA GLY A 366 13.44 12.79 -35.36
C GLY A 366 11.99 13.26 -35.52
N VAL A 367 11.29 13.48 -34.40
CA VAL A 367 9.92 14.02 -34.40
C VAL A 367 9.87 15.40 -35.04
N VAL A 368 10.79 16.31 -34.67
CA VAL A 368 10.88 17.65 -35.24
C VAL A 368 11.15 17.59 -36.74
N TYR A 369 12.05 16.72 -37.19
CA TYR A 369 12.38 16.56 -38.60
C TYR A 369 11.17 16.09 -39.41
N VAL A 370 10.45 15.05 -38.94
CA VAL A 370 9.24 14.53 -39.59
C VAL A 370 8.14 15.60 -39.60
N ALA A 371 7.93 16.31 -38.49
CA ALA A 371 6.96 17.39 -38.40
C ALA A 371 7.30 18.55 -39.35
N ALA A 372 8.57 18.91 -39.49
CA ALA A 372 9.03 19.93 -40.42
C ALA A 372 8.80 19.50 -41.88
N LEU A 373 9.05 18.23 -42.21
CA LEU A 373 8.81 17.66 -43.54
C LEU A 373 7.32 17.65 -43.88
N ALA A 374 6.47 17.22 -42.94
CA ALA A 374 5.03 17.24 -43.08
C ALA A 374 4.52 18.68 -43.26
N THR A 375 5.00 19.63 -42.45
CA THR A 375 4.63 21.04 -42.52
C THR A 375 5.04 21.65 -43.86
N LYS A 376 6.26 21.36 -44.35
CA LYS A 376 6.74 21.83 -45.65
C LYS A 376 5.88 21.29 -46.80
N ARG A 377 5.54 19.99 -46.77
CA ARG A 377 4.70 19.34 -47.78
C ARG A 377 3.26 19.85 -47.76
N MET A 378 2.70 20.09 -46.57
CA MET A 378 1.38 20.68 -46.40
C MET A 378 1.31 22.12 -46.92
N ARG A 379 2.33 22.95 -46.63
CA ARG A 379 2.40 24.33 -47.10
C ARG A 379 2.59 24.45 -48.62
N GLN A 380 3.23 23.47 -49.25
CA GLN A 380 3.37 23.41 -50.71
C GLN A 380 2.08 22.97 -51.43
N ASN A 381 1.12 22.38 -50.73
CA ASN A 381 -0.17 22.01 -51.31
C ASN A 381 -1.23 23.08 -51.03
N ALA A 382 -1.56 23.89 -52.05
CA ALA A 382 -2.49 25.00 -51.94
C ALA A 382 -3.86 24.62 -51.35
N LYS A 383 -4.37 23.39 -51.63
CA LYS A 383 -5.64 22.91 -51.06
C LYS A 383 -5.54 22.64 -49.57
N MET A 384 -4.43 22.07 -49.11
CA MET A 384 -4.21 21.81 -47.67
C MET A 384 -3.94 23.10 -46.90
N ALA A 385 -3.17 24.04 -47.46
CA ALA A 385 -2.97 25.35 -46.85
C ALA A 385 -4.31 26.09 -46.65
N LEU A 386 -5.21 26.03 -47.65
CA LEU A 386 -6.54 26.62 -47.54
C LEU A 386 -7.38 25.95 -46.43
N LEU A 387 -7.33 24.61 -46.34
CA LEU A 387 -8.03 23.84 -45.30
C LEU A 387 -7.53 24.22 -43.89
N VAL A 388 -6.21 24.28 -43.70
CA VAL A 388 -5.59 24.67 -42.42
C VAL A 388 -6.01 26.08 -42.04
N ASN A 389 -5.96 27.04 -42.96
CA ASN A 389 -6.40 28.42 -42.70
C ASN A 389 -7.87 28.50 -42.29
N ARG A 390 -8.76 27.70 -42.89
CA ARG A 390 -10.17 27.63 -42.49
C ARG A 390 -10.34 27.07 -41.08
N LEU A 391 -9.63 25.99 -40.75
CA LEU A 391 -9.68 25.41 -39.41
C LEU A 391 -9.14 26.38 -38.35
N THR A 392 -8.02 27.04 -38.63
CA THR A 392 -7.46 28.08 -37.76
C THR A 392 -8.44 29.24 -37.56
N GLY A 393 -9.13 29.68 -38.61
CA GLY A 393 -10.19 30.69 -38.52
C GLY A 393 -11.34 30.26 -37.60
N ILE A 394 -11.82 29.02 -37.74
CA ILE A 394 -12.87 28.46 -36.86
C ILE A 394 -12.43 28.45 -35.40
N VAL A 395 -11.20 28.05 -35.12
CA VAL A 395 -10.64 28.03 -33.76
C VAL A 395 -10.57 29.44 -33.17
N PHE A 396 -10.12 30.44 -33.94
CA PHE A 396 -10.07 31.83 -33.48
C PHE A 396 -11.46 32.42 -33.21
N ILE A 397 -12.45 32.08 -34.05
CA ILE A 397 -13.84 32.46 -33.81
C ILE A 397 -14.33 31.84 -32.50
N GLY A 398 -14.08 30.54 -32.28
CA GLY A 398 -14.45 29.85 -31.04
C GLY A 398 -13.77 30.44 -29.79
N LEU A 399 -12.48 30.80 -29.89
CA LEU A 399 -11.76 31.50 -28.83
C LEU A 399 -12.34 32.90 -28.56
N GLY A 400 -12.70 33.66 -29.61
CA GLY A 400 -13.34 34.96 -29.48
C GLY A 400 -14.69 34.88 -28.78
N VAL A 401 -15.52 33.90 -29.13
CA VAL A 401 -16.80 33.63 -28.46
C VAL A 401 -16.59 33.27 -26.99
N LYS A 402 -15.60 32.43 -26.69
CA LYS A 402 -15.27 32.05 -25.31
C LYS A 402 -14.76 33.24 -24.48
N LEU A 403 -13.94 34.10 -25.07
CA LEU A 403 -13.48 35.35 -24.46
C LEU A 403 -14.64 36.30 -24.13
N LEU A 404 -15.62 36.44 -25.03
CA LEU A 404 -16.84 37.24 -24.79
C LEU A 404 -17.72 36.66 -23.67
N GLN A 405 -17.65 35.35 -23.43
CA GLN A 405 -18.36 34.66 -22.34
C GLN A 405 -17.59 34.67 -21.01
N THR A 406 -16.33 35.12 -21.00
CA THR A 406 -15.53 35.18 -19.78
C THR A 406 -15.85 36.49 -19.07
N LYS A 407 -16.54 36.44 -17.92
CA LYS A 407 -16.79 37.63 -17.09
C LYS A 407 -15.45 38.19 -16.61
N ALA A 408 -15.26 39.50 -16.80
CA ALA A 408 -14.16 40.23 -16.20
C ALA A 408 -14.34 40.20 -14.67
N SER A 409 -13.42 39.52 -13.99
CA SER A 409 -13.25 39.61 -12.54
C SER A 409 -12.04 40.49 -12.24
#